data_AF-A0A150HIK2-F1
#
_entry.id   AF-A0A150HIK2-F1
#
_cell.length_a   1.000
_cell.length_b   1.000
_cell.length_c   1.000
_cell.angle_alpha   90.00
_cell.angle_beta   90.00
_cell.angle_gamma   90.00
#
_symmetry.space_group_name_H-M   'P 1'
#
loop_
_entity.id
_entity.type
_entity.pdbx_description
1 polymer ?
#
loop_
_entity_poly.entity_id
_entity_poly.type
_entity_poly.pdbx_seq_one_letter_code
_entity_poly.pdbx_strand_id
1 'polypeptide(L)'
;MQSIGAYLQNFVGLSFTVSAFQGEAGEQWQAAWTSFYWGWWISWAPFVGIFIARVSKGRTVREFVLGVLIVPTLVGVLWFAVLGGSALYQELTAPGSMLLPDGTVDLQGALFQLFAHLPAGQLLTIGAIVLIATAALAIALLLAGGLSALQTAAITIALPFSVVMLLICWSTIIAFRRERRVYARAERAQLVDYVGEHYGLDVESGNEEGVRMPGWWRRQRR
;
A
#
# COMPACT_ATOMS: atom_id res chain seq x y z
N MET A 1 4.12 4.02 23.62
CA MET A 1 4.34 2.57 23.79
C MET A 1 3.04 1.79 23.91
N GLN A 2 2.10 2.21 24.76
CA GLN A 2 0.81 1.50 24.96
C GLN A 2 0.02 1.26 23.65
N SER A 3 -0.06 2.25 22.77
CA SER A 3 -0.81 2.12 21.50
C SER A 3 -0.25 1.04 20.56
N ILE A 4 1.07 0.85 20.53
CA ILE A 4 1.72 -0.19 19.70
C ILE A 4 1.43 -1.58 20.29
N GLY A 5 1.55 -1.73 21.61
CA GLY A 5 1.24 -3.00 22.29
C GLY A 5 -0.23 -3.40 22.10
N ALA A 6 -1.14 -2.45 22.26
CA ALA A 6 -2.57 -2.68 22.04
C ALA A 6 -2.88 -3.05 20.59
N TYR A 7 -2.24 -2.41 19.61
CA TYR A 7 -2.42 -2.75 18.19
C TYR A 7 -1.96 -4.18 17.89
N LEU A 8 -0.77 -4.57 18.36
CA LEU A 8 -0.23 -5.93 18.13
C LEU A 8 -1.10 -7.01 18.76
N GLN A 9 -1.63 -6.76 19.97
CA GLN A 9 -2.52 -7.70 20.65
C GLN A 9 -3.84 -7.90 19.88
N ASN A 10 -4.38 -6.85 19.29
CA ASN A 10 -5.67 -6.89 18.60
C ASN A 10 -5.57 -7.11 17.08
N PHE A 11 -4.36 -7.24 16.54
CA PHE A 11 -4.11 -7.30 15.10
C PHE A 11 -4.96 -8.34 14.37
N VAL A 12 -4.99 -9.57 14.89
CA VAL A 12 -5.76 -10.66 14.28
C VAL A 12 -7.26 -10.35 14.31
N GLY A 13 -7.79 -9.92 15.46
CA GLY A 13 -9.22 -9.58 15.57
C GLY A 13 -9.65 -8.44 14.65
N LEU A 14 -8.85 -7.36 14.59
CA LEU A 14 -9.09 -6.23 13.71
C LEU A 14 -8.96 -6.60 12.23
N SER A 15 -8.12 -7.59 11.88
CA SER A 15 -7.96 -8.03 10.49
C SER A 15 -9.19 -8.74 9.94
N PHE A 16 -10.01 -9.35 10.80
CA PHE A 16 -11.21 -10.10 10.41
C PHE A 16 -12.52 -9.43 10.80
N THR A 17 -12.47 -8.21 11.36
CA THR A 17 -13.70 -7.51 11.73
C THR A 17 -14.42 -6.99 10.49
N VAL A 18 -15.64 -7.50 10.29
CA VAL A 18 -16.57 -7.04 9.25
C VAL A 18 -17.80 -6.36 9.84
N SER A 19 -17.88 -6.24 11.18
CA SER A 19 -18.99 -5.62 11.91
C SER A 19 -20.39 -6.17 11.59
N ALA A 20 -20.48 -7.37 11.01
CA ALA A 20 -21.73 -7.97 10.54
C ALA A 20 -22.79 -8.20 11.64
N PHE A 21 -22.37 -8.31 12.90
CA PHE A 21 -23.27 -8.50 14.04
C PHE A 21 -23.57 -7.19 14.81
N GLN A 22 -23.12 -6.03 14.31
CA GLN A 22 -23.27 -4.73 14.98
C GLN A 22 -24.42 -3.87 14.41
N GLY A 23 -25.22 -4.42 13.48
CA GLY A 23 -26.35 -3.72 12.86
C GLY A 23 -25.94 -2.54 11.97
N GLU A 24 -26.89 -1.67 11.64
CA GLU A 24 -26.66 -0.54 10.71
C GLU A 24 -25.55 0.41 11.17
N ALA A 25 -25.42 0.64 12.49
CA ALA A 25 -24.38 1.51 13.03
C ALA A 25 -22.97 0.93 12.79
N GLY A 26 -22.82 -0.40 12.91
CA GLY A 26 -21.57 -1.09 12.62
C GLY A 26 -21.21 -1.06 11.14
N GLU A 27 -22.20 -1.21 10.26
CA GLU A 27 -22.01 -1.10 8.80
C GLU A 27 -21.56 0.30 8.39
N GLN A 28 -22.20 1.35 8.93
CA GLN A 28 -21.82 2.74 8.66
C GLN A 28 -20.40 3.05 9.17
N TRP A 29 -20.04 2.57 10.36
CA TRP A 29 -18.68 2.74 10.89
C TRP A 29 -17.64 2.02 10.02
N GLN A 30 -17.93 0.77 9.61
CA GLN A 30 -17.04 0.00 8.75
C GLN A 30 -16.87 0.66 7.38
N ALA A 31 -17.96 1.21 6.81
CA ALA A 31 -17.94 1.95 5.55
C ALA A 31 -17.10 3.24 5.65
N ALA A 32 -17.29 4.02 6.71
CA ALA A 32 -16.62 5.31 6.91
C ALA A 32 -15.11 5.19 7.19
N TRP A 33 -14.66 4.08 7.78
CA TRP A 33 -13.28 3.87 8.20
C TRP A 33 -12.58 2.78 7.39
N THR A 34 -12.80 1.51 7.76
CA THR A 34 -12.02 0.38 7.24
C THR A 34 -12.18 0.22 5.74
N SER A 35 -13.42 0.15 5.25
CA SER A 35 -13.71 -0.05 3.82
C SER A 35 -13.26 1.16 2.99
N PHE A 36 -13.46 2.38 3.50
CA PHE A 36 -12.98 3.60 2.86
C PHE A 36 -11.45 3.59 2.70
N TYR A 37 -10.70 3.33 3.76
CA TYR A 37 -9.23 3.30 3.69
C TYR A 37 -8.73 2.18 2.77
N TRP A 38 -9.32 0.99 2.81
CA TRP A 38 -8.99 -0.06 1.86
C TRP A 38 -9.21 0.38 0.42
N GLY A 39 -10.37 1.00 0.13
CA GLY A 39 -10.67 1.52 -1.19
C GLY A 39 -9.67 2.60 -1.64
N TRP A 40 -9.39 3.53 -0.74
CA TRP A 40 -8.39 4.58 -0.95
C TRP A 40 -7.01 3.99 -1.30
N TRP A 41 -6.48 3.07 -0.49
CA TRP A 41 -5.17 2.47 -0.71
C TRP A 41 -5.10 1.66 -2.01
N ILE A 42 -6.14 0.89 -2.33
CA ILE A 42 -6.19 0.10 -3.57
C ILE A 42 -6.16 1.01 -4.80
N SER A 43 -6.90 2.12 -4.77
CA SER A 43 -6.92 3.08 -5.89
C SER A 43 -5.57 3.78 -6.12
N TRP A 44 -4.78 4.00 -5.07
CA TRP A 44 -3.46 4.63 -5.14
C TRP A 44 -2.31 3.65 -5.39
N ALA A 45 -2.52 2.35 -5.16
CA ALA A 45 -1.48 1.33 -5.26
C ALA A 45 -0.72 1.32 -6.60
N PRO A 46 -1.35 1.51 -7.79
CA PRO A 46 -0.63 1.53 -9.06
C PRO A 46 0.35 2.71 -9.18
N PHE A 47 -0.05 3.90 -8.72
CA PHE A 47 0.77 5.11 -8.80
C PHE A 47 1.96 5.02 -7.84
N VAL A 48 1.69 4.63 -6.59
CA VAL A 48 2.72 4.44 -5.57
C VAL A 48 3.67 3.30 -5.98
N GLY A 49 3.14 2.20 -6.51
CA GLY A 49 3.94 1.07 -6.97
C GLY A 49 4.94 1.44 -8.05
N ILE A 50 4.53 2.21 -9.07
CA ILE A 50 5.43 2.68 -10.14
C ILE A 50 6.49 3.64 -9.58
N PHE A 51 6.09 4.58 -8.70
CA PHE A 51 7.02 5.52 -8.10
C PHE A 51 8.10 4.80 -7.27
N ILE A 52 7.70 3.92 -6.36
CA ILE A 52 8.65 3.19 -5.50
C ILE A 52 9.52 2.27 -6.35
N ALA A 53 8.98 1.60 -7.37
CA ALA A 53 9.78 0.78 -8.30
C ALA A 53 10.88 1.59 -8.99
N ARG A 54 10.60 2.83 -9.42
CA ARG A 54 11.59 3.69 -10.09
C ARG A 54 12.70 4.16 -9.16
N VAL A 55 12.38 4.49 -7.91
CA VAL A 55 13.37 4.95 -6.92
C VAL A 55 14.18 3.78 -6.33
N SER A 56 13.69 2.54 -6.48
CA SER A 56 14.32 1.34 -5.90
C SER A 56 15.28 0.59 -6.83
N LYS A 57 15.71 1.22 -7.95
CA LYS A 57 16.64 0.58 -8.90
C LYS A 57 17.94 0.17 -8.20
N GLY A 58 18.31 -1.11 -8.32
CA GLY A 58 19.55 -1.66 -7.74
C GLY A 58 19.45 -2.14 -6.29
N ARG A 59 18.26 -2.11 -5.68
CA ARG A 59 18.02 -2.72 -4.35
C ARG A 59 17.67 -4.20 -4.49
N THR A 60 18.01 -5.01 -3.48
CA THR A 60 17.53 -6.39 -3.43
C THR A 60 16.03 -6.44 -3.11
N VAL A 61 15.34 -7.52 -3.49
CA VAL A 61 13.91 -7.70 -3.19
C VAL A 61 13.63 -7.65 -1.69
N ARG A 62 14.54 -8.21 -0.87
CA ARG A 62 14.39 -8.21 0.59
C ARG A 62 14.47 -6.80 1.18
N GLU A 63 15.48 -6.03 0.78
CA GLU A 63 15.64 -4.63 1.22
C GLU A 63 14.46 -3.76 0.76
N PHE A 64 14.01 -3.97 -0.47
CA PHE A 64 12.85 -3.30 -1.03
C PHE A 64 11.59 -3.56 -0.19
N VAL A 65 11.25 -4.83 0.04
CA VAL A 65 10.04 -5.21 0.80
C VAL A 65 10.12 -4.69 2.23
N LEU A 66 11.27 -4.84 2.91
CA LEU A 66 11.42 -4.35 4.28
C LEU A 66 11.34 -2.83 4.36
N GLY A 67 11.96 -2.11 3.42
CA GLY A 67 11.93 -0.65 3.40
C GLY A 67 10.51 -0.11 3.19
N VAL A 68 9.76 -0.69 2.24
CA VAL A 68 8.39 -0.26 1.90
C VAL A 68 7.40 -0.59 3.02
N LEU A 69 7.62 -1.66 3.79
CA LEU A 69 6.75 -2.01 4.91
C LEU A 69 7.13 -1.24 6.19
N ILE A 70 8.40 -1.25 6.58
CA ILE A 70 8.80 -0.76 7.90
C ILE A 70 8.81 0.78 7.95
N VAL A 71 9.40 1.45 6.95
CA VAL A 71 9.61 2.90 7.02
C VAL A 71 8.28 3.66 7.09
N PRO A 72 7.29 3.43 6.21
CA PRO A 72 6.01 4.12 6.28
C PRO A 72 5.22 3.76 7.54
N THR A 73 5.29 2.51 7.99
CA THR A 73 4.63 2.10 9.24
C THR A 73 5.20 2.84 10.45
N LEU A 74 6.52 2.97 10.56
CA LEU A 74 7.15 3.70 11.67
C LEU A 74 6.79 5.19 11.64
N VAL A 75 6.79 5.81 10.45
CA VAL A 75 6.36 7.20 10.28
C VAL A 75 4.90 7.36 10.67
N GLY A 76 4.02 6.44 10.25
CA GLY A 76 2.60 6.44 10.63
C GLY A 76 2.41 6.28 12.14
N VAL A 77 3.10 5.33 12.76
CA VAL A 77 3.07 5.14 14.21
C VAL A 77 3.52 6.40 14.95
N LEU A 78 4.61 7.03 14.51
CA LEU A 78 5.10 8.28 15.11
C LEU A 78 4.07 9.40 14.95
N TRP A 79 3.52 9.57 13.75
CA TRP A 79 2.53 10.59 13.45
C TRP A 79 1.27 10.46 14.32
N PHE A 80 0.66 9.28 14.37
CA PHE A 80 -0.52 9.03 15.18
C PHE A 80 -0.24 9.06 16.68
N ALA A 81 0.96 8.63 17.11
CA ALA A 81 1.35 8.73 18.51
C ALA A 81 1.50 10.19 18.96
N VAL A 82 2.09 11.05 18.13
CA VAL A 82 2.28 12.47 18.45
C VAL A 82 0.98 13.24 18.34
N LEU A 83 0.32 13.25 17.17
CA LEU A 83 -0.88 14.07 16.97
C LEU A 83 -2.12 13.47 17.64
N GLY A 84 -2.37 12.16 17.44
CA GLY A 84 -3.50 11.48 18.07
C GLY A 84 -3.35 11.40 19.59
N GLY A 85 -2.13 11.17 20.08
CA GLY A 85 -1.84 11.23 21.52
C GLY A 85 -2.02 12.63 22.12
N SER A 86 -1.62 13.68 21.40
CA SER A 86 -1.83 15.07 21.85
C SER A 86 -3.31 15.44 21.88
N ALA A 87 -4.09 15.06 20.86
CA ALA A 87 -5.53 15.27 20.86
C ALA A 87 -6.22 14.52 22.01
N LEU A 88 -5.86 13.26 22.23
CA LEU A 88 -6.39 12.47 23.33
C LEU A 88 -6.01 13.08 24.70
N TYR A 89 -4.77 13.56 24.84
CA TYR A 89 -4.33 14.24 26.05
C TYR A 89 -5.20 15.47 26.34
N GLN A 90 -5.47 16.31 25.34
CA GLN A 90 -6.32 17.49 25.51
C GLN A 90 -7.75 17.13 25.93
N GLU A 91 -8.34 16.10 25.33
CA GLU A 91 -9.68 15.66 25.70
C GLU A 91 -9.74 15.06 27.12
N LEU A 92 -8.66 14.41 27.56
CA LEU A 92 -8.58 13.87 28.93
C LEU A 92 -8.34 14.95 29.99
N THR A 93 -7.57 16.01 29.67
CA THR A 93 -7.26 17.08 30.62
C THR A 93 -8.26 18.23 30.61
N ALA A 94 -8.92 18.46 29.48
CA ALA A 94 -9.93 19.49 29.29
C ALA A 94 -11.04 18.95 28.37
N PRO A 95 -11.97 18.13 28.90
CA PRO A 95 -13.04 17.52 28.12
C PRO A 95 -13.89 18.56 27.40
N GLY A 96 -14.19 18.32 26.13
CA GLY A 96 -14.99 19.21 25.29
C GLY A 96 -14.26 20.46 24.80
N SER A 97 -12.96 20.61 25.06
CA SER A 97 -12.17 21.76 24.59
C SER A 97 -12.06 21.88 23.07
N MET A 98 -12.24 20.76 22.35
CA MET A 98 -12.21 20.67 20.89
C MET A 98 -13.60 20.41 20.28
N LEU A 99 -14.66 20.81 20.98
CA LEU A 99 -16.02 20.80 20.45
C LEU A 99 -16.43 22.20 19.99
N LEU A 100 -17.29 22.24 18.98
CA LEU A 100 -17.99 23.46 18.61
C LEU A 100 -18.91 23.94 19.75
N PRO A 101 -19.33 25.21 19.74
CA PRO A 101 -20.24 25.76 20.76
C PRO A 101 -21.57 25.01 20.90
N ASP A 102 -21.98 24.26 19.86
CA ASP A 102 -23.17 23.41 19.85
C ASP A 102 -22.92 21.98 20.36
N GLY A 103 -21.70 21.68 20.80
CA GLY A 103 -21.27 20.36 21.28
C GLY A 103 -20.92 19.37 20.16
N THR A 104 -20.92 19.79 18.90
CA THR A 104 -20.60 18.91 17.76
C THR A 104 -19.09 18.86 17.47
N VAL A 105 -18.66 17.83 16.74
CA VAL A 105 -17.26 17.62 16.36
C VAL A 105 -17.01 18.16 14.95
N ASP A 106 -16.08 19.10 14.81
CA ASP A 106 -15.61 19.57 13.51
C ASP A 106 -14.50 18.65 12.97
N LEU A 107 -14.86 17.68 12.13
CA LEU A 107 -13.87 16.77 11.52
C LEU A 107 -12.87 17.48 10.62
N GLN A 108 -13.22 18.63 10.05
CA GLN A 108 -12.39 19.36 9.09
C GLN A 108 -11.43 20.32 9.83
N GLY A 109 -11.93 20.95 10.91
CA GLY A 109 -11.17 21.87 11.73
C GLY A 109 -10.40 21.24 12.91
N ALA A 110 -10.63 19.97 13.25
CA ALA A 110 -10.06 19.32 14.43
C ALA A 110 -8.54 19.47 14.56
N LEU A 111 -7.80 19.39 13.45
CA LEU A 111 -6.34 19.56 13.47
C LEU A 111 -5.92 20.99 13.85
N PHE A 112 -6.65 22.00 13.36
CA PHE A 112 -6.38 23.40 13.67
C PHE A 112 -6.77 23.75 15.10
N GLN A 113 -7.85 23.16 15.61
CA GLN A 113 -8.23 23.27 17.02
C GLN A 113 -7.14 22.69 17.91
N LEU A 114 -6.61 21.50 17.58
CA LEU A 114 -5.48 20.92 18.31
C LEU A 114 -4.26 21.84 18.32
N PHE A 115 -3.90 22.43 17.18
CA PHE A 115 -2.76 23.35 17.10
C PHE A 115 -2.95 24.61 17.93
N ALA A 116 -4.17 25.13 18.04
CA ALA A 116 -4.46 26.30 18.88
C ALA A 116 -4.09 26.09 20.35
N HIS A 117 -4.10 24.84 20.84
CA HIS A 117 -3.71 24.49 22.20
C HIS A 117 -2.20 24.23 22.38
N LEU A 118 -1.40 24.35 21.32
CA LEU A 118 0.06 24.17 21.38
C LEU A 118 0.77 25.54 21.46
N PRO A 119 1.91 25.63 22.18
CA PRO A 119 2.64 26.89 22.36
C PRO A 119 3.18 27.52 21.06
N ALA A 120 3.31 26.73 19.98
CA ALA A 120 3.68 27.19 18.64
C ALA A 120 2.50 27.12 17.63
N GLY A 121 1.27 27.12 18.12
CA GLY A 121 0.06 26.85 17.35
C GLY A 121 -0.13 27.71 16.12
N GLN A 122 0.10 29.03 16.23
CA GLN A 122 -0.06 29.96 15.11
C GLN A 122 0.87 29.63 13.94
N LEU A 123 2.14 29.28 14.22
CA LEU A 123 3.11 28.93 13.19
C LEU A 123 2.76 27.59 12.53
N LEU A 124 2.37 26.60 13.34
CA LEU A 124 1.93 25.28 12.87
C LEU A 124 0.68 25.39 11.99
N THR A 125 -0.30 26.22 12.39
CA THR A 125 -1.52 26.48 11.63
C THR A 125 -1.22 27.13 10.28
N ILE A 126 -0.35 28.13 10.22
CA ILE A 126 0.05 28.76 8.95
C ILE A 126 0.74 27.73 8.03
N GLY A 127 1.68 26.95 8.56
CA GLY A 127 2.35 25.89 7.81
C GLY A 127 1.38 24.82 7.29
N ALA A 128 0.44 24.40 8.13
CA ALA A 128 -0.59 23.44 7.77
C ALA A 128 -1.55 23.99 6.71
N ILE A 129 -1.95 25.27 6.80
CA ILE A 129 -2.76 25.93 5.77
C ILE A 129 -2.02 25.93 4.44
N VAL A 130 -0.72 26.26 4.40
CA VAL A 130 0.06 26.26 3.15
C VAL A 130 0.15 24.84 2.55
N LEU A 131 0.42 23.84 3.40
CA LEU A 131 0.53 22.45 2.96
C LEU A 131 -0.82 21.89 2.48
N ILE A 132 -1.89 22.17 3.22
CA ILE A 132 -3.25 21.75 2.85
C ILE A 132 -3.73 22.53 1.64
N ALA A 133 -3.49 23.84 1.53
CA ALA A 133 -3.93 24.63 0.37
C ALA A 133 -3.28 24.18 -0.93
N THR A 134 -1.99 23.81 -0.90
CA THR A 134 -1.32 23.28 -2.10
C THR A 134 -1.88 21.91 -2.50
N ALA A 135 -2.15 21.02 -1.53
CA ALA A 135 -2.82 19.74 -1.78
C ALA A 135 -4.29 19.94 -2.22
N ALA A 136 -5.01 20.85 -1.58
CA ALA A 136 -6.42 21.12 -1.77
C ALA A 136 -6.70 21.85 -3.07
N LEU A 137 -5.84 22.74 -3.55
CA LEU A 137 -6.00 23.33 -4.89
C LEU A 137 -5.92 22.26 -5.98
N ALA A 138 -5.08 21.23 -5.81
CA ALA A 138 -5.02 20.09 -6.73
C ALA A 138 -6.27 19.19 -6.65
N ILE A 139 -6.84 19.01 -5.45
CA ILE A 139 -8.01 18.15 -5.20
C ILE A 139 -9.34 18.86 -5.50
N ALA A 140 -9.46 20.14 -5.19
CA ALA A 140 -10.67 20.95 -5.38
C ALA A 140 -10.96 21.24 -6.85
N LEU A 141 -9.92 21.26 -7.70
CA LEU A 141 -10.07 21.25 -9.16
C LEU A 141 -10.65 19.92 -9.68
N LEU A 142 -10.65 18.85 -8.87
CA LEU A 142 -11.15 17.53 -9.25
C LEU A 142 -12.54 17.20 -8.69
N LEU A 143 -12.91 17.64 -7.47
CA LEU A 143 -14.13 17.16 -6.81
C LEU A 143 -14.79 18.20 -5.88
N ALA A 144 -15.69 19.02 -6.43
CA ALA A 144 -16.65 19.80 -5.64
C ALA A 144 -17.78 18.89 -5.13
N GLY A 145 -17.59 18.24 -3.97
CA GLY A 145 -18.61 17.31 -3.42
C GLY A 145 -18.53 16.96 -1.92
N GLY A 146 -17.52 17.42 -1.17
CA GLY A 146 -17.39 17.15 0.28
C GLY A 146 -16.89 15.73 0.63
N LEU A 147 -16.67 15.47 1.94
CA LEU A 147 -16.06 14.23 2.46
C LEU A 147 -16.87 12.97 2.10
N SER A 148 -18.20 13.06 2.17
CA SER A 148 -19.10 11.94 1.86
C SER A 148 -19.02 11.53 0.37
N ALA A 149 -19.05 12.50 -0.55
CA ALA A 149 -18.92 12.21 -1.97
C ALA A 149 -17.57 11.56 -2.31
N LEU A 150 -16.50 11.98 -1.63
CA LEU A 150 -15.18 11.39 -1.78
C LEU A 150 -15.11 9.94 -1.28
N GLN A 151 -15.80 9.62 -0.18
CA GLN A 151 -15.90 8.23 0.31
C GLN A 151 -16.60 7.31 -0.70
N THR A 152 -17.74 7.74 -1.23
CA THR A 152 -18.48 6.96 -2.24
C THR A 152 -17.65 6.77 -3.50
N ALA A 153 -17.04 7.84 -4.03
CA ALA A 153 -16.21 7.78 -5.22
C ALA A 153 -15.01 6.83 -5.04
N ALA A 154 -14.34 6.88 -3.88
CA ALA A 154 -13.21 6.00 -3.58
C ALA A 154 -13.61 4.53 -3.59
N ILE A 155 -14.75 4.16 -2.98
CA ILE A 155 -15.22 2.77 -2.95
C ILE A 155 -15.59 2.28 -4.35
N THR A 156 -16.31 3.10 -5.13
CA THR A 156 -16.72 2.74 -6.51
C THR A 156 -15.52 2.56 -7.43
N ILE A 157 -14.47 3.39 -7.31
CA ILE A 157 -13.24 3.26 -8.10
C ILE A 157 -12.38 2.09 -7.62
N ALA A 158 -12.33 1.83 -6.31
CA ALA A 158 -11.53 0.76 -5.76
C ALA A 158 -11.95 -0.63 -6.25
N LEU A 159 -13.24 -0.84 -6.47
CA LEU A 159 -13.77 -2.14 -6.89
C LEU A 159 -13.17 -2.64 -8.22
N PRO A 160 -13.21 -1.90 -9.35
CA PRO A 160 -12.54 -2.33 -10.58
C PRO A 160 -11.01 -2.37 -10.44
N PHE A 161 -10.40 -1.45 -9.67
CA PHE A 161 -8.96 -1.47 -9.44
C PHE A 161 -8.49 -2.69 -8.64
N SER A 162 -9.32 -3.23 -7.76
CA SER A 162 -9.01 -4.45 -7.01
C SER A 162 -8.79 -5.65 -7.94
N VAL A 163 -9.58 -5.76 -9.01
CA VAL A 163 -9.42 -6.81 -10.04
C VAL A 163 -8.07 -6.65 -10.75
N VAL A 164 -7.72 -5.42 -11.16
CA VAL A 164 -6.43 -5.12 -11.77
C VAL A 164 -5.28 -5.48 -10.84
N MET A 165 -5.40 -5.13 -9.55
CA MET A 165 -4.39 -5.44 -8.54
C MET A 165 -4.19 -6.95 -8.38
N LEU A 166 -5.28 -7.74 -8.35
CA LEU A 166 -5.20 -9.21 -8.31
C LEU A 166 -4.47 -9.76 -9.54
N LEU A 167 -4.74 -9.22 -10.74
CA LEU A 167 -4.04 -9.60 -11.97
C LEU A 167 -2.55 -9.23 -11.92
N ILE A 168 -2.19 -8.09 -11.35
CA ILE A 168 -0.79 -7.67 -11.16
C ILE A 168 -0.08 -8.61 -10.18
N CYS A 169 -0.71 -8.92 -9.04
CA CYS A 169 -0.17 -9.89 -8.07
C CYS A 169 0.05 -11.27 -8.72
N TRP A 170 -0.94 -11.74 -9.49
CA TRP A 170 -0.85 -12.99 -10.23
C TRP A 170 0.29 -12.99 -11.26
N SER A 171 0.38 -11.93 -12.06
CA SER A 171 1.47 -11.71 -13.02
C SER A 171 2.84 -11.73 -12.35
N THR A 172 2.97 -11.05 -11.20
CA THR A 172 4.22 -10.99 -10.42
C THR A 172 4.63 -12.37 -9.91
N ILE A 173 3.68 -13.16 -9.39
CA ILE A 173 3.95 -14.54 -8.94
C ILE A 173 4.44 -15.39 -10.12
N ILE A 174 3.82 -15.27 -11.29
CA ILE A 174 4.25 -15.99 -12.49
C ILE A 174 5.65 -15.54 -12.94
N ALA A 175 5.92 -14.23 -12.93
CA ALA A 175 7.21 -13.66 -13.31
C ALA A 175 8.34 -14.21 -12.44
N PHE A 176 8.18 -14.18 -11.11
CA PHE A 176 9.18 -14.73 -10.19
C PHE A 176 9.32 -16.25 -10.29
N ARG A 177 8.22 -16.98 -10.55
CA ARG A 177 8.28 -18.43 -10.82
C ARG A 177 9.04 -18.72 -12.11
N ARG A 178 8.88 -17.89 -13.14
CA ARG A 178 9.61 -18.01 -14.41
C ARG A 178 11.10 -17.73 -14.21
N GLU A 179 11.43 -16.68 -13.49
CA GLU A 179 12.82 -16.29 -13.20
C GLU A 179 13.56 -17.37 -12.40
N ARG A 180 12.93 -17.91 -11.33
CA ARG A 180 13.49 -19.03 -10.56
C ARG A 180 13.78 -20.26 -11.42
N ARG A 181 12.93 -20.55 -12.42
CA ARG A 181 13.15 -21.67 -13.35
C ARG A 181 14.32 -21.43 -14.31
N VAL A 182 14.58 -20.18 -14.67
CA VAL A 182 15.72 -19.80 -15.52
C VAL A 182 17.03 -19.92 -14.73
N TYR A 183 17.09 -19.39 -13.51
CA TYR A 183 18.27 -19.55 -12.65
C TYR A 183 18.60 -21.02 -12.37
N ALA A 184 17.59 -21.85 -12.07
CA ALA A 184 17.80 -23.28 -11.83
C ALA A 184 18.31 -24.04 -13.08
N ARG A 185 18.03 -23.55 -14.29
CA ARG A 185 18.58 -24.12 -15.54
C ARG A 185 20.02 -23.68 -15.76
N ALA A 186 20.32 -22.41 -15.49
CA ALA A 186 21.68 -21.86 -15.60
C ALA A 186 22.65 -22.55 -14.61
N GLU A 187 22.23 -22.77 -13.37
CA GLU A 187 23.02 -23.46 -12.35
C GLU A 187 23.29 -24.93 -12.74
N ARG A 188 22.30 -25.62 -13.31
CA ARG A 188 22.46 -26.99 -13.81
C ARG A 188 23.43 -27.07 -14.98
N ALA A 189 23.38 -26.11 -15.91
CA ALA A 189 24.32 -26.05 -17.03
C ALA A 189 25.75 -25.82 -16.52
N GLN A 190 25.96 -24.88 -15.60
CA GLN A 190 27.26 -24.61 -15.00
C GLN A 190 27.81 -25.81 -14.21
N LEU A 191 26.96 -26.53 -13.49
CA LEU A 191 27.36 -27.74 -12.76
C LEU A 191 27.79 -28.85 -13.72
N VAL A 192 27.07 -29.03 -14.83
CA VAL A 192 27.40 -30.02 -15.87
C VAL A 192 28.74 -29.69 -16.53
N ASP A 193 28.97 -28.43 -16.89
CA ASP A 193 30.26 -27.99 -17.48
C ASP A 193 31.43 -28.19 -16.49
N TYR A 194 31.26 -27.79 -15.23
CA TYR A 194 32.27 -27.99 -14.18
C TYR A 194 32.61 -29.48 -13.97
N VAL A 195 31.61 -30.36 -13.96
CA VAL A 195 31.81 -31.81 -13.82
C VAL A 195 32.48 -32.38 -15.07
N GLY A 196 32.10 -31.94 -16.26
CA GLY A 196 32.73 -32.35 -17.53
C GLY A 196 34.21 -32.01 -17.58
N GLU A 197 34.59 -30.78 -17.23
CA GLU A 197 36.00 -30.33 -17.20
C GLU A 197 36.81 -31.03 -16.10
N HIS A 198 36.25 -31.20 -14.90
CA HIS A 198 36.98 -31.79 -13.78
C HIS A 198 37.19 -33.31 -13.92
N TYR A 199 36.22 -34.02 -14.50
CA TYR A 199 36.26 -35.47 -14.64
C TYR A 199 36.59 -35.95 -16.06
N GLY A 200 36.82 -35.03 -17.01
CA GLY A 200 37.11 -35.36 -18.42
C GLY A 200 35.98 -36.12 -19.10
N LEU A 201 34.74 -35.88 -18.68
CA LEU A 201 33.55 -36.51 -19.26
C LEU A 201 33.03 -35.62 -20.39
N ASP A 202 33.10 -36.11 -21.62
CA ASP A 202 32.39 -35.51 -22.75
C ASP A 202 30.88 -35.72 -22.53
N VAL A 203 30.22 -34.75 -21.90
CA VAL A 203 28.78 -34.78 -21.74
C VAL A 203 28.17 -34.47 -23.11
N GLU A 204 27.62 -35.50 -23.76
CA GLU A 204 26.86 -35.35 -24.99
C GLU A 204 25.77 -34.29 -24.77
N SER A 205 25.96 -33.11 -25.37
CA SER A 205 25.01 -32.01 -25.31
C SER A 205 23.69 -32.54 -25.88
N GLY A 206 22.67 -32.65 -25.02
CA GLY A 206 21.39 -33.26 -25.36
C GLY A 206 20.87 -32.73 -26.70
N ASN A 207 20.74 -33.65 -27.66
CA ASN A 207 20.33 -33.49 -29.05
C ASN A 207 19.65 -32.13 -29.34
N GLU A 208 20.42 -31.15 -29.83
CA GLU A 208 19.91 -29.87 -30.35
C GLU A 208 19.20 -30.01 -31.70
N GLU A 209 18.66 -31.21 -32.01
CA GLU A 209 17.60 -31.34 -33.00
C GLU A 209 16.36 -30.61 -32.46
N GLY A 210 16.34 -29.30 -32.61
CA GLY A 210 15.15 -28.48 -32.47
C GLY A 210 14.00 -29.17 -33.19
N VAL A 211 12.85 -29.21 -32.54
CA VAL A 211 11.60 -29.83 -33.00
C VAL A 211 11.55 -29.84 -34.52
N ARG A 212 11.75 -31.02 -35.15
CA ARG A 212 11.67 -31.18 -36.60
C ARG A 212 10.30 -30.72 -37.05
N MET A 213 10.21 -29.47 -37.50
CA MET A 213 8.98 -28.89 -38.03
C MET A 213 8.59 -29.72 -39.26
N PRO A 214 7.41 -30.36 -39.27
CA PRO A 214 7.01 -31.21 -40.37
C PRO A 214 6.91 -30.40 -41.67
N GLY A 215 7.32 -31.02 -42.80
CA GLY A 215 7.60 -30.32 -44.06
C GLY A 215 6.44 -29.50 -44.65
N TRP A 216 5.20 -29.72 -44.20
CA TRP A 216 4.03 -28.94 -44.60
C TRP A 216 4.05 -27.50 -44.07
N TRP A 217 4.79 -27.20 -42.99
CA TRP A 217 4.87 -25.86 -42.39
C TRP A 217 5.77 -24.86 -43.16
N ARG A 218 6.61 -25.32 -44.10
CA ARG A 218 7.53 -24.44 -44.85
C ARG A 218 6.89 -23.74 -46.07
N ARG A 219 5.65 -24.08 -46.45
CA ARG A 219 5.01 -23.54 -47.67
C ARG A 219 4.21 -22.23 -47.47
N GLN A 220 4.02 -21.74 -46.25
CA GLN A 220 3.18 -20.55 -45.98
C GLN A 220 3.96 -19.24 -45.79
N ARG A 221 5.27 -19.20 -46.05
CA ARG A 221 6.09 -17.97 -45.96
C ARG A 221 6.93 -17.74 -47.23
N ARG A 222 6.28 -17.68 -48.38
CA ARG A 222 6.80 -16.99 -49.57
C ARG A 222 5.81 -15.93 -49.99
#